data_AF-A0A0R1NVA1-F1
#
_entry.id   AF-A0A0R1NVA1-F1
#
_cell.length_a   1.000
_cell.length_b   1.000
_cell.length_c   1.000
_cell.angle_alpha   90.00
_cell.angle_beta   90.00
_cell.angle_gamma   90.00
#
_symmetry.space_group_name_H-M   'P 1'
#
loop_
_entity.id
_entity.type
_entity.pdbx_description
1 polymer ?
#
loop_
_entity_poly.entity_id
_entity_poly.type
_entity_poly.pdbx_seq_one_letter_code
_entity_poly.pdbx_strand_id
1 'polypeptide(L)' 'MNGRRGLVTKDGDEQNVDIINLKSNTLPVDGQSVFPAYHMNHKYWVSVVLDDQLGDDDVMRLIDESFRLTGKQG' A
#
# COMPACT_ATOMS: atom_id res chain seq x y z
N MET A 1 -6.70 -4.01 -5.96
CA MET A 1 -6.98 -5.45 -5.72
C MET A 1 -7.87 -5.52 -4.51
N ASN A 2 -8.79 -6.48 -4.44
CA ASN A 2 -9.65 -6.63 -3.28
C ASN A 2 -9.01 -7.64 -2.34
N GLY A 3 -8.87 -7.29 -1.07
CA GLY A 3 -8.31 -8.16 -0.03
C GLY A 3 -9.17 -8.10 1.23
N ARG A 4 -9.03 -9.08 2.12
CA ARG A 4 -9.65 -9.00 3.45
C ARG A 4 -8.80 -8.09 4.33
N ARG A 5 -9.43 -7.15 5.03
CA ARG A 5 -8.76 -6.17 5.90
C ARG A 5 -7.84 -6.87 6.88
N GLY A 6 -8.33 -7.88 7.60
CA GLY A 6 -7.53 -8.65 8.56
C GLY A 6 -6.34 -9.40 7.97
N LEU A 7 -6.31 -9.69 6.66
CA LEU A 7 -5.12 -10.25 6.03
C LEU A 7 -4.02 -9.20 5.78
N VAL A 8 -4.40 -7.92 5.70
CA VAL A 8 -3.49 -6.80 5.45
C VAL A 8 -3.07 -6.12 6.76
N THR A 9 -4.03 -5.83 7.63
CA THR A 9 -3.83 -5.18 8.94
C THR A 9 -3.38 -6.17 10.01
N LYS A 10 -3.58 -7.48 9.80
CA LYS A 10 -3.35 -8.57 10.77
C LYS A 10 -4.27 -8.49 12.00
N ASP A 11 -5.44 -7.88 11.86
CA ASP A 11 -6.52 -7.97 12.83
C ASP A 11 -7.53 -9.09 12.44
N GLY A 12 -8.55 -9.29 13.26
CA GLY A 12 -9.63 -10.25 13.00
C GLY A 12 -10.73 -9.71 12.08
N ASP A 13 -10.50 -8.59 11.37
CA ASP A 13 -11.52 -7.95 10.55
C ASP A 13 -11.73 -8.72 9.23
N GLU A 14 -12.96 -9.17 9.01
CA GLU A 14 -13.35 -9.93 7.82
C GLU A 14 -13.88 -9.05 6.68
N GLN A 15 -13.90 -7.72 6.84
CA GLN A 15 -14.32 -6.77 5.82
C GLN A 15 -13.43 -6.87 4.58
N ASN A 16 -14.04 -6.86 3.39
CA ASN A 16 -13.30 -6.70 2.14
C ASN A 16 -12.94 -5.22 1.93
N VAL A 17 -11.69 -4.98 1.54
CA VAL A 17 -11.14 -3.65 1.28
C VAL A 17 -10.41 -3.62 -0.05
N ASP A 18 -10.38 -2.44 -0.65
CA ASP A 18 -9.57 -2.18 -1.83
C ASP A 18 -8.16 -1.76 -1.41
N ILE A 19 -7.17 -2.42 -2.02
CA ILE A 19 -5.76 -2.23 -1.73
C ILE A 19 -5.00 -1.97 -3.01
N ILE A 20 -4.04 -1.06 -2.95
CA ILE A 20 -3.02 -0.86 -3.97
C ILE A 20 -1.63 -1.19 -3.43
N ASN A 21 -0.87 -1.98 -4.19
CA ASN A 21 0.53 -2.24 -3.89
C ASN A 21 1.41 -1.22 -4.59
N LEU A 22 2.24 -0.52 -3.83
CA LEU A 22 3.12 0.54 -4.31
C LEU A 22 4.57 0.19 -4.03
N LYS A 23 5.43 0.38 -5.03
CA LYS A 23 6.87 0.17 -4.89
C LYS A 23 7.44 1.28 -4.02
N SER A 24 8.35 0.90 -3.14
CA SER A 24 8.88 1.79 -2.12
C SER A 24 10.25 1.31 -1.68
N ASN A 25 11.16 2.27 -1.47
CA ASN A 25 12.43 1.99 -0.81
C ASN A 25 12.43 2.42 0.66
N THR A 26 11.50 3.30 1.06
CA THR A 26 11.56 4.04 2.35
C THR A 26 10.19 4.41 2.94
N LEU A 27 9.06 4.06 2.32
CA LEU A 27 7.74 4.42 2.85
C LEU A 27 7.55 3.83 4.26
N PRO A 28 7.19 4.66 5.25
CA PRO A 28 6.91 4.16 6.58
C PRO A 28 5.60 3.35 6.55
N VAL A 29 5.67 2.16 7.13
CA VAL A 29 4.47 1.42 7.54
C VAL A 29 3.94 2.10 8.78
N ASP A 30 2.78 2.75 8.66
CA ASP A 30 2.13 3.43 9.79
C ASP A 30 1.18 2.51 10.57
N GLY A 31 0.79 1.38 9.98
CA GLY A 31 -0.14 0.42 10.59
C GLY A 31 -1.60 0.91 10.63
N GLN A 32 -1.92 1.99 9.92
CA GLN A 32 -3.27 2.57 9.81
C GLN A 32 -3.74 2.63 8.36
N SER A 33 -2.93 3.19 7.46
CA SER A 33 -3.24 3.35 6.03
C SER A 33 -2.22 2.63 5.14
N VAL A 34 -0.98 2.48 5.62
CA VAL A 34 0.13 1.82 4.93
C VAL A 34 0.60 0.61 5.73
N PHE A 35 0.58 -0.55 5.08
CA PHE A 35 0.87 -1.86 5.66
C PHE A 35 2.00 -2.58 4.92
N PRO A 36 2.60 -3.63 5.52
CA PRO A 36 3.49 -4.52 4.77
C PRO A 36 2.81 -5.05 3.51
N ALA A 37 3.56 -5.21 2.42
CA ALA A 37 2.99 -5.59 1.14
C ALA A 37 2.17 -6.89 1.18
N TYR A 38 0.95 -6.84 0.68
CA TYR A 38 0.10 -7.99 0.46
C TYR A 38 0.47 -8.66 -0.87
N HIS A 39 0.84 -9.94 -0.83
CA HIS A 39 1.24 -10.76 -1.99
C HIS A 39 2.49 -10.28 -2.78
N MET A 40 3.16 -9.21 -2.34
CA MET A 40 4.37 -8.66 -2.98
C MET A 40 5.57 -8.73 -2.03
N ASN A 41 6.77 -8.44 -2.54
CA ASN A 41 7.98 -8.47 -1.71
C ASN A 41 7.99 -7.32 -0.69
N HIS A 42 7.86 -7.64 0.60
CA HIS A 42 7.80 -6.66 1.71
C HIS A 42 9.04 -5.76 1.83
N LYS A 43 10.16 -6.10 1.17
CA LYS A 43 11.36 -5.26 1.15
C LYS A 43 11.23 -4.06 0.21
N TYR A 44 10.44 -4.19 -0.86
CA TYR A 44 10.39 -3.20 -1.94
C TYR A 44 8.99 -2.68 -2.24
N TRP A 45 7.98 -3.18 -1.52
CA TRP A 45 6.57 -2.87 -1.77
C TRP A 45 5.84 -2.71 -0.44
N VAL A 46 4.83 -1.85 -0.46
CA VAL A 46 3.87 -1.66 0.63
C VAL A 46 2.45 -1.79 0.08
N SER A 47 1.49 -2.06 0.96
CA SER A 47 0.05 -2.02 0.65
C SER A 47 -0.58 -0.79 1.25
N VAL A 48 -1.30 -0.03 0.43
CA VAL A 48 -2.14 1.09 0.90
C VAL A 48 -3.59 0.65 0.85
N VAL A 49 -4.32 0.82 1.95
CA VAL A 49 -5.77 0.58 2.02
C VAL A 49 -6.50 1.84 1.54
N LEU A 50 -7.49 1.66 0.66
CA LEU A 50 -8.28 2.74 0.07
C LEU A 50 -9.65 2.82 0.79
N ASP A 51 -9.66 3.38 1.99
CA ASP A 51 -10.83 3.47 2.90
C ASP A 51 -11.08 4.89 3.43
N ASP A 52 -10.71 5.90 2.64
CA ASP A 52 -10.84 7.33 2.95
C ASP A 52 -10.04 7.81 4.19
N GLN A 53 -9.17 6.97 4.78
CA GLN A 53 -8.25 7.41 5.84
C GLN A 53 -7.08 8.25 5.31
N LEU A 54 -6.61 7.94 4.10
CA LEU A 54 -5.56 8.68 3.41
C LEU A 54 -6.19 9.57 2.35
N GLY A 55 -5.86 10.88 2.36
CA GLY A 55 -6.40 11.81 1.38
C GLY A 55 -5.90 11.53 -0.04
N ASP A 56 -6.71 11.87 -1.04
CA ASP A 56 -6.42 11.60 -2.45
C ASP A 56 -5.05 12.15 -2.90
N ASP A 57 -4.69 13.37 -2.48
CA ASP A 57 -3.40 13.98 -2.83
C ASP A 57 -2.21 13.16 -2.30
N ASP A 58 -2.35 12.57 -1.12
CA ASP A 58 -1.33 11.69 -0.54
C ASP A 58 -1.27 10.36 -1.29
N VAL A 59 -2.41 9.76 -1.61
CA VAL A 59 -2.47 8.54 -2.43
C VAL A 59 -1.79 8.77 -3.78
N MET A 60 -2.09 9.87 -4.46
CA MET A 60 -1.52 10.22 -5.76
C MET A 60 0.00 10.45 -5.67
N ARG A 61 0.48 11.13 -4.61
CA ARG A 61 1.90 11.30 -4.35
C ARG A 61 2.64 9.97 -4.17
N LEU A 62 2.04 9.01 -3.47
CA LEU A 62 2.60 7.67 -3.29
C LEU A 62 2.65 6.89 -4.61
N ILE A 63 1.61 7.02 -5.44
CA ILE A 63 1.58 6.44 -6.79
C ILE A 63 2.70 7.01 -7.66
N ASP A 64 2.91 8.32 -7.65
CA ASP A 64 3.97 8.99 -8.42
C ASP A 64 5.38 8.58 -7.97
N GLU A 65 5.59 8.39 -6.67
CA GLU A 65 6.84 7.85 -6.13
C GLU A 65 7.07 6.41 -6.60
N SER A 66 6.08 5.54 -6.44
CA SER A 66 6.12 4.14 -6.90
C SER A 66 6.39 4.06 -8.41
N PHE A 67 5.73 4.90 -9.21
CA PHE A 67 5.93 4.96 -10.64
C PHE A 67 7.39 5.28 -10.99
N ARG A 68 7.98 6.32 -10.37
CA ARG A 68 9.39 6.69 -10.56
C ARG A 68 10.36 5.55 -10.20
N LEU A 69 10.04 4.76 -9.17
CA LEU A 69 10.84 3.59 -8.76
C LEU A 69 10.69 2.38 -9.70
N THR A 70 9.65 2.36 -10.54
CA THR A 70 9.41 1.30 -11.55
C THR A 70 9.86 1.68 -12.95
N GLY A 71 10.15 2.95 -13.21
CA GLY A 71 10.75 3.40 -14.46
C GLY A 71 12.12 2.74 -14.69
N LYS A 72 12.48 2.50 -15.96
CA LYS A 72 13.82 2.03 -16.31
C LYS A 72 14.84 3.07 -15.83
N GLN A 73 15.80 2.65 -15.02
CA GLN A 73 17.10 3.31 -15.00
C GLN A 73 17.68 3.10 -16.40
N GLY A 74 17.91 4.19 -17.13
CA GLY A 74 18.53 4.17 -18.45
C GLY A 74 19.91 3.52 -18.41
#